data_AF-A0A9J7ACR4-F1
#
_entry.id   AF-A0A9J7ACR4-F1
#
_cell.length_a   1.000
_cell.length_b   1.000
_cell.length_c   1.000
_cell.angle_alpha   90.00
_cell.angle_beta   90.00
_cell.angle_gamma   90.00
#
_symmetry.space_group_name_H-M   'P 1'
#
loop_
_entity.id
_entity.type
_entity.pdbx_description
1 polymer ?
#
loop_
_entity_poly.entity_id
_entity_poly.type
_entity_poly.pdbx_seq_one_letter_code
_entity_poly.pdbx_strand_id
1 'polypeptide(L)'
;MNAIKALWLVVGLSLSSVASSAELKGVGFFETLDKPWFATALYVQPTEDSAAESQILPERLEFKVVEDKISQRRFRQLWMDVMAVVTDQSVFVGQDFEHFMTAFKGALQKNDLIVLAQEGEFVSLTINYHEHARLSADFLGDMVAVLTARIAPIPELKHGLMGTLPRSELQTIQQAFDSGEPSLRRISQTARWLRKKPQVASQKSQLIAATPSV
;
A
#
# COMPACT_ATOMS: atom_id res chain seq x y z
N MET A 1 65.74 -11.12 17.18
CA MET A 1 65.00 -10.40 18.24
C MET A 1 64.52 -9.07 17.68
N ASN A 2 63.25 -8.74 17.94
CA ASN A 2 62.57 -7.44 17.73
C ASN A 2 61.77 -7.25 16.43
N ALA A 3 60.46 -7.51 16.62
CA ALA A 3 59.24 -7.06 15.94
C ALA A 3 59.26 -5.67 15.26
N ILE A 4 58.42 -5.51 14.21
CA ILE A 4 57.59 -4.34 13.85
C ILE A 4 56.53 -4.86 12.84
N LYS A 5 55.32 -5.19 13.30
CA LYS A 5 54.05 -4.43 13.26
C LYS A 5 53.30 -4.48 11.93
N ALA A 6 52.04 -4.92 12.06
CA ALA A 6 51.01 -5.10 11.06
C ALA A 6 50.47 -3.79 10.46
N LEU A 7 49.86 -3.88 9.28
CA LEU A 7 48.74 -3.01 8.92
C LEU A 7 47.82 -3.73 7.93
N TRP A 8 46.80 -4.42 8.46
CA TRP A 8 45.63 -4.83 7.69
C TRP A 8 44.68 -3.63 7.61
N LEU A 9 44.54 -3.06 6.41
CA LEU A 9 43.57 -2.00 6.14
C LEU A 9 42.21 -2.66 5.88
N VAL A 10 41.40 -2.81 6.92
CA VAL A 10 39.97 -3.14 6.78
C VAL A 10 39.21 -1.83 6.63
N VAL A 11 38.82 -1.50 5.39
CA VAL A 11 37.87 -0.41 5.12
C VAL A 11 36.47 -0.96 5.37
N GLY A 12 35.97 -0.74 6.58
CA GLY A 12 34.57 -0.98 6.93
C GLY A 12 33.70 0.14 6.37
N LEU A 13 32.96 -0.14 5.28
CA LEU A 13 31.86 0.71 4.83
C LEU A 13 30.64 0.43 5.73
N SER A 14 30.48 1.22 6.78
CA SER A 14 29.25 1.21 7.59
C SER A 14 28.17 2.01 6.87
N LEU A 15 27.32 1.35 6.08
CA LEU A 15 26.03 1.92 5.71
C LEU A 15 25.11 1.84 6.94
N SER A 16 25.06 2.92 7.72
CA SER A 16 24.02 3.11 8.72
C SER A 16 22.75 3.56 7.99
N SER A 17 21.93 2.61 7.55
CA SER A 17 20.54 2.89 7.23
C SER A 17 19.83 3.31 8.53
N VAL A 18 19.41 4.57 8.61
CA VAL A 18 18.55 5.05 9.69
C VAL A 18 17.22 4.31 9.54
N ALA A 19 17.02 3.27 10.34
CA ALA A 19 15.73 2.60 10.41
C ALA A 19 14.77 3.57 11.09
N SER A 20 13.84 4.13 10.33
CA SER A 20 12.76 4.94 10.89
C SER A 20 11.88 4.04 11.78
N SER A 21 11.65 4.48 13.02
CA SER A 21 10.97 3.71 14.06
C SER A 21 9.48 4.04 14.09
N ALA A 22 8.76 3.73 13.01
CA ALA A 22 7.32 3.93 12.92
C ALA A 22 6.58 3.24 14.09
N GLU A 23 5.71 3.97 14.80
CA GLU A 23 4.88 3.43 15.89
C GLU A 23 3.48 3.09 15.39
N LEU A 24 2.91 1.96 15.83
CA LEU A 24 1.54 1.59 15.51
C LEU A 24 0.56 2.57 16.20
N LYS A 25 -0.15 3.37 15.40
CA LYS A 25 -1.17 4.30 15.90
C LYS A 25 -2.51 3.61 16.16
N GLY A 26 -2.93 2.73 15.26
CA GLY A 26 -4.25 2.11 15.32
C GLY A 26 -4.49 1.10 14.21
N VAL A 27 -5.52 0.27 14.39
CA VAL A 27 -5.94 -0.78 13.46
C VAL A 27 -7.45 -0.80 13.32
N GLY A 28 -7.96 -1.18 12.14
CA GLY A 28 -9.40 -1.24 11.87
C GLY A 28 -9.72 -2.11 10.67
N PHE A 29 -10.97 -2.56 10.54
CA PHE A 29 -11.43 -3.20 9.31
C PHE A 29 -11.90 -2.13 8.32
N PHE A 30 -11.42 -2.23 7.08
CA PHE A 30 -12.09 -1.60 5.96
C PHE A 30 -13.23 -2.52 5.55
N GLU A 31 -14.46 -2.06 5.76
CA GLU A 31 -15.67 -2.82 5.49
C GLU A 31 -16.71 -2.02 4.71
N THR A 32 -17.57 -2.74 3.99
CA THR A 32 -18.74 -2.13 3.35
C THR A 32 -19.93 -3.06 3.56
N LEU A 33 -21.07 -2.55 4.03
CA LEU A 33 -22.26 -3.36 4.32
C LEU A 33 -21.93 -4.54 5.26
N ASP A 34 -21.25 -4.24 6.37
CA ASP A 34 -20.82 -5.20 7.42
C ASP A 34 -19.94 -6.35 6.91
N LYS A 35 -19.34 -6.17 5.73
CA LYS A 35 -18.44 -7.14 5.12
C LYS A 35 -17.01 -6.59 5.16
N PRO A 36 -16.10 -7.19 5.94
CA PRO A 36 -14.70 -6.77 5.99
C PRO A 36 -13.97 -7.21 4.72
N TRP A 37 -13.26 -6.28 4.09
CA TRP A 37 -12.44 -6.53 2.90
C TRP A 37 -10.95 -6.52 3.23
N PHE A 38 -10.54 -5.63 4.15
CA PHE A 38 -9.16 -5.50 4.59
C PHE A 38 -9.07 -5.32 6.10
N ALA A 39 -8.10 -5.95 6.73
CA ALA A 39 -7.56 -5.50 8.00
C ALA A 39 -6.54 -4.38 7.72
N THR A 40 -6.67 -3.25 8.39
CA THR A 40 -5.88 -2.04 8.12
C THR A 40 -5.09 -1.63 9.35
N ALA A 41 -3.84 -1.21 9.16
CA ALA A 41 -2.98 -0.72 10.23
C ALA A 41 -2.30 0.59 9.82
N LEU A 42 -2.34 1.58 10.70
CA LEU A 42 -1.69 2.88 10.52
C LEU A 42 -0.51 2.99 11.48
N TYR A 43 0.65 3.31 10.93
CA TYR A 43 1.86 3.64 11.67
C TYR A 43 2.22 5.10 11.44
N VAL A 44 2.67 5.76 12.49
CA VAL A 44 2.99 7.19 12.52
C VAL A 44 4.38 7.41 13.09
N GLN A 45 4.96 8.56 12.78
CA GLN A 45 6.21 8.97 13.42
C GLN A 45 5.96 9.24 14.93
N PRO A 46 6.88 8.82 15.81
CA PRO A 46 6.83 9.18 17.22
C PRO A 46 6.82 10.70 17.36
N THR A 47 5.86 11.25 18.11
CA THR A 47 5.81 12.69 18.42
C THR A 47 6.16 12.85 19.89
N GLU A 48 7.20 13.63 20.23
CA GLU A 48 7.63 13.81 21.62
C GLU A 48 6.67 14.69 22.45
N ASP A 49 5.76 15.43 21.81
CA ASP A 49 4.86 16.38 22.47
C ASP A 49 3.39 15.89 22.54
N SER A 50 3.04 15.30 23.67
CA SER A 50 1.70 14.74 23.97
C SER A 50 0.60 15.79 24.26
N ALA A 51 0.83 17.09 24.02
CA ALA A 51 -0.03 18.18 24.54
C ALA A 51 -0.68 19.08 23.48
N ALA A 52 -0.25 19.05 22.23
CA ALA A 52 -1.00 19.62 21.12
C ALA A 52 -1.77 18.49 20.45
N GLU A 53 -3.04 18.71 20.07
CA GLU A 53 -3.81 17.79 19.22
C GLU A 53 -2.93 17.39 18.03
N SER A 54 -2.35 16.20 18.14
CA SER A 54 -1.06 15.90 17.51
C SER A 54 -1.28 15.76 16.02
N GLN A 55 -0.59 16.60 15.25
CA GLN A 55 -0.54 16.45 13.80
C GLN A 55 -0.13 15.01 13.50
N ILE A 56 -1.05 14.24 12.92
CA ILE A 56 -0.75 12.88 12.52
C ILE A 56 0.25 12.99 11.38
N LEU A 57 1.43 12.40 11.56
CA LEU A 57 2.44 12.27 10.53
C LEU A 57 2.49 10.79 10.12
N PRO A 58 1.68 10.38 9.12
CA PRO A 58 1.66 9.00 8.66
C PRO A 58 3.02 8.61 8.11
N GLU A 59 3.49 7.43 8.51
CA GLU A 59 4.74 6.86 8.00
C GLU A 59 4.47 5.59 7.18
N ARG A 60 3.48 4.80 7.58
CA ARG A 60 3.08 3.59 6.88
C ARG A 60 1.59 3.28 7.07
N LEU A 61 0.93 2.88 6.00
CA LEU A 61 -0.45 2.39 6.00
C LEU A 61 -0.49 1.03 5.31
N GLU A 62 -1.01 0.03 6.01
CA GLU A 62 -1.08 -1.35 5.54
C GLU A 62 -2.52 -1.80 5.37
N PHE A 63 -2.79 -2.56 4.31
CA PHE A 63 -4.05 -3.26 4.08
C PHE A 63 -3.77 -4.73 3.82
N LYS A 64 -4.21 -5.59 4.72
CA LYS A 64 -4.17 -7.05 4.55
C LYS A 64 -5.53 -7.55 4.11
N VAL A 65 -5.56 -8.25 2.98
CA VAL A 65 -6.81 -8.78 2.42
C VAL A 65 -7.34 -9.92 3.28
N VAL A 66 -8.57 -9.78 3.80
CA VAL A 66 -9.22 -10.83 4.60
C VAL A 66 -10.14 -11.72 3.77
N GLU A 67 -10.67 -11.18 2.67
CA GLU A 67 -11.55 -11.89 1.73
C GLU A 67 -10.80 -12.86 0.83
N ASP A 68 -11.43 -13.98 0.51
CA ASP A 68 -10.83 -15.02 -0.34
C ASP A 68 -10.34 -14.46 -1.69
N LYS A 69 -11.12 -13.53 -2.27
CA LYS A 69 -10.81 -12.92 -3.56
C LYS A 69 -11.51 -11.59 -3.76
N ILE A 70 -10.74 -10.59 -4.18
CA ILE A 70 -11.27 -9.29 -4.63
C ILE A 70 -10.86 -9.08 -6.09
N SER A 71 -11.83 -9.06 -7.00
CA SER A 71 -11.55 -8.77 -8.42
C SER A 71 -11.08 -7.31 -8.58
N GLN A 72 -10.30 -7.00 -9.62
CA GLN A 72 -9.89 -5.61 -9.92
C GLN A 72 -11.08 -4.66 -10.01
N ARG A 73 -12.16 -5.09 -10.67
CA ARG A 73 -13.39 -4.30 -10.79
C ARG A 73 -13.97 -4.00 -9.42
N ARG A 74 -14.06 -5.02 -8.54
CA ARG A 74 -14.58 -4.83 -7.18
C ARG A 74 -13.67 -3.93 -6.35
N PHE A 75 -12.35 -4.13 -6.43
CA PHE A 75 -11.36 -3.28 -5.76
C PHE A 75 -11.53 -1.82 -6.19
N ARG A 76 -11.60 -1.54 -7.49
CA ARG A 76 -11.88 -0.19 -8.01
C ARG A 76 -13.21 0.36 -7.52
N GLN A 77 -14.27 -0.46 -7.52
CA GLN A 77 -15.56 -0.02 -7.02
C GLN A 77 -15.50 0.39 -5.55
N LEU A 78 -14.89 -0.43 -4.69
CA LEU A 78 -14.75 -0.11 -3.25
C LEU A 78 -14.09 1.25 -3.03
N TRP A 79 -12.99 1.52 -3.74
CA TRP A 79 -12.30 2.80 -3.61
C TRP A 79 -13.10 3.96 -4.21
N MET A 80 -13.77 3.78 -5.35
CA MET A 80 -14.64 4.83 -5.91
C MET A 80 -15.81 5.17 -4.97
N ASP A 81 -16.38 4.16 -4.29
CA ASP A 81 -17.46 4.36 -3.31
C ASP A 81 -16.96 5.18 -2.11
N VAL A 82 -15.76 4.88 -1.61
CA VAL A 82 -15.10 5.65 -0.54
C VAL A 82 -14.87 7.11 -0.96
N MET A 83 -14.30 7.31 -2.16
CA MET A 83 -14.00 8.67 -2.65
C MET A 83 -15.24 9.49 -2.96
N ALA A 84 -16.35 8.86 -3.33
CA ALA A 84 -17.60 9.56 -3.61
C ALA A 84 -18.20 10.25 -2.36
N VAL A 85 -17.93 9.72 -1.16
CA VAL A 85 -18.42 10.27 0.11
C VAL A 85 -17.60 11.49 0.56
N VAL A 86 -16.34 11.59 0.14
CA VAL A 86 -15.47 12.71 0.50
C VAL A 86 -15.87 13.94 -0.32
N THR A 87 -16.38 14.96 0.36
CA THR A 87 -17.03 16.14 -0.25
C THR A 87 -16.07 17.03 -1.04
N ASP A 88 -14.77 16.96 -0.75
CA ASP A 88 -13.72 17.69 -1.48
C ASP A 88 -12.90 16.73 -2.36
N GLN A 89 -13.54 16.23 -3.42
CA GLN A 89 -12.94 15.28 -4.37
C GLN A 89 -11.73 15.87 -5.13
N SER A 90 -11.54 17.19 -5.07
CA SER A 90 -10.52 17.92 -5.83
C SER A 90 -9.09 17.70 -5.35
N VAL A 91 -8.91 17.16 -4.13
CA VAL A 91 -7.58 16.96 -3.52
C VAL A 91 -7.01 15.56 -3.79
N PHE A 92 -7.85 14.52 -3.93
CA PHE A 92 -7.37 13.14 -3.98
C PHE A 92 -7.52 12.44 -5.35
N VAL A 93 -8.51 12.84 -6.17
CA VAL A 93 -8.77 12.19 -7.47
C VAL A 93 -7.83 12.78 -8.52
N GLY A 94 -6.56 12.40 -8.43
CA GLY A 94 -5.48 12.88 -9.29
C GLY A 94 -4.68 11.75 -9.96
N GLN A 95 -3.56 12.13 -10.58
CA GLN A 95 -2.67 11.20 -11.27
C GLN A 95 -2.19 10.06 -10.36
N ASP A 96 -1.89 10.35 -9.10
CA ASP A 96 -1.41 9.33 -8.15
C ASP A 96 -2.48 8.32 -7.78
N PHE A 97 -3.75 8.73 -7.65
CA PHE A 97 -4.81 7.76 -7.41
C PHE A 97 -5.01 6.84 -8.63
N GLU A 98 -4.93 7.36 -9.85
CA GLU A 98 -4.93 6.51 -11.05
C GLU A 98 -3.69 5.59 -11.14
N HIS A 99 -2.52 6.07 -10.74
CA HIS A 99 -1.31 5.23 -10.62
C HIS A 99 -1.50 4.12 -9.57
N PHE A 100 -2.03 4.45 -8.39
CA PHE A 100 -2.40 3.50 -7.36
C PHE A 100 -3.37 2.45 -7.90
N MET A 101 -4.47 2.86 -8.52
CA MET A 101 -5.47 1.96 -9.07
C MET A 101 -4.92 1.06 -10.18
N THR A 102 -4.04 1.59 -11.03
CA THR A 102 -3.46 0.81 -12.13
C THR A 102 -2.34 -0.13 -11.69
N ALA A 103 -1.77 0.00 -10.49
CA ALA A 103 -0.78 -0.92 -9.96
C ALA A 103 -1.30 -2.37 -9.81
N PHE A 104 -2.62 -2.51 -9.64
CA PHE A 104 -3.31 -3.79 -9.43
C PHE A 104 -3.65 -4.47 -10.77
N LYS A 105 -2.75 -5.32 -11.28
CA LYS A 105 -2.92 -6.02 -12.57
C LYS A 105 -3.63 -7.38 -12.47
N GLY A 106 -4.12 -7.78 -11.29
CA GLY A 106 -4.85 -9.03 -11.06
C GLY A 106 -5.85 -8.91 -9.91
N ALA A 107 -6.64 -9.97 -9.68
CA ALA A 107 -7.46 -10.06 -8.47
C ALA A 107 -6.54 -10.17 -7.25
N LEU A 108 -6.90 -9.49 -6.17
CA LEU A 108 -6.33 -9.69 -4.84
C LEU A 108 -6.91 -10.96 -4.21
N GLN A 109 -6.14 -11.59 -3.34
CA GLN A 109 -6.48 -12.83 -2.64
C GLN A 109 -6.23 -12.68 -1.16
N LYS A 110 -6.88 -13.54 -0.36
CA LYS A 110 -6.66 -13.58 1.08
C LYS A 110 -5.18 -13.62 1.43
N ASN A 111 -4.82 -12.86 2.46
CA ASN A 111 -3.46 -12.62 2.94
C ASN A 111 -2.56 -11.80 2.02
N ASP A 112 -3.00 -11.33 0.85
CA ASP A 112 -2.24 -10.31 0.12
C ASP A 112 -2.07 -9.07 1.01
N LEU A 113 -0.85 -8.52 0.98
CA LEU A 113 -0.49 -7.34 1.76
C LEU A 113 -0.21 -6.17 0.81
N ILE A 114 -0.90 -5.06 1.03
CA ILE A 114 -0.70 -3.79 0.34
C ILE A 114 -0.14 -2.81 1.36
N VAL A 115 0.96 -2.15 1.02
CA VAL A 115 1.64 -1.21 1.92
C VAL A 115 1.88 0.09 1.17
N LEU A 116 1.48 1.20 1.78
CA LEU A 116 1.91 2.55 1.43
C LEU A 116 2.89 3.01 2.50
N ALA A 117 4.13 3.32 2.14
CA ALA A 117 5.16 3.76 3.09
C ALA A 117 5.86 5.01 2.60
N GLN A 118 6.15 5.93 3.52
CA GLN A 118 6.93 7.13 3.24
C GLN A 118 8.39 6.75 3.01
N GLU A 119 8.95 7.16 1.87
CA GLU A 119 10.35 6.89 1.47
C GLU A 119 11.02 8.21 1.04
N GLY A 120 11.25 9.09 2.02
CA GLY A 120 11.76 10.44 1.78
C GLY A 120 10.77 11.28 0.98
N GLU A 121 11.10 11.54 -0.29
CA GLU A 121 10.36 12.45 -1.19
C GLU A 121 9.23 11.77 -1.97
N PHE A 122 8.92 10.50 -1.69
CA PHE A 122 7.85 9.77 -2.36
C PHE A 122 7.20 8.76 -1.42
N VAL A 123 6.03 8.26 -1.83
CA VAL A 123 5.37 7.12 -1.18
C VAL A 123 5.57 5.87 -2.03
N SER A 124 6.15 4.82 -1.44
CA SER A 124 6.25 3.52 -2.08
C SER A 124 4.96 2.73 -1.90
N LEU A 125 4.36 2.30 -3.01
CA LEU A 125 3.27 1.32 -3.03
C LEU A 125 3.86 -0.06 -3.22
N THR A 126 3.82 -0.87 -2.18
CA THR A 126 4.26 -2.25 -2.19
C THR A 126 3.06 -3.21 -2.17
N ILE A 127 3.11 -4.25 -3.00
CA ILE A 127 2.15 -5.37 -2.97
C ILE A 127 2.96 -6.64 -2.79
N ASN A 128 2.69 -7.39 -1.72
CA ASN A 128 3.39 -8.64 -1.38
C ASN A 128 4.93 -8.49 -1.48
N TYR A 129 5.46 -7.47 -0.79
CA TYR A 129 6.89 -7.20 -0.64
C TYR A 129 7.65 -6.74 -1.91
N HIS A 130 6.95 -6.45 -3.01
CA HIS A 130 7.54 -5.81 -4.18
C HIS A 130 6.98 -4.39 -4.35
N GLU A 131 7.83 -3.44 -4.75
CA GLU A 131 7.38 -2.09 -5.12
C GLU A 131 6.65 -2.13 -6.48
N HIS A 132 5.39 -1.70 -6.51
CA HIS A 132 4.53 -1.65 -7.70
C HIS A 132 4.34 -0.25 -8.27
N ALA A 133 4.48 0.79 -7.44
CA ALA A 133 4.45 2.17 -7.88
C ALA A 133 5.20 3.07 -6.89
N ARG A 134 5.59 4.24 -7.37
CA ARG A 134 5.98 5.39 -6.55
C ARG A 134 4.96 6.49 -6.80
N LEU A 135 4.46 7.06 -5.72
CA LEU A 135 3.43 8.11 -5.70
C LEU A 135 4.05 9.37 -5.09
N SER A 136 3.40 10.53 -5.22
CA SER A 136 3.89 11.74 -4.55
C SER A 136 4.01 11.57 -3.04
N ALA A 137 4.83 12.39 -2.40
CA ALA A 137 5.02 12.40 -0.96
C ALA A 137 3.72 12.64 -0.19
N ASP A 138 2.78 13.41 -0.77
CA ASP A 138 1.53 13.80 -0.10
C ASP A 138 0.49 12.66 -0.08
N PHE A 139 0.60 11.69 -1.01
CA PHE A 139 -0.43 10.68 -1.25
C PHE A 139 -0.80 9.86 0.00
N LEU A 140 0.19 9.52 0.85
CA LEU A 140 -0.07 8.78 2.09
C LEU A 140 -0.88 9.63 3.07
N GLY A 141 -0.50 10.89 3.23
CA GLY A 141 -1.22 11.86 4.06
C GLY A 141 -2.66 12.02 3.60
N ASP A 142 -2.87 12.19 2.29
CA ASP A 142 -4.21 12.34 1.73
C ASP A 142 -5.06 11.06 1.89
N MET A 143 -4.45 9.88 1.69
CA MET A 143 -5.14 8.61 1.90
C MET A 143 -5.60 8.45 3.35
N VAL A 144 -4.74 8.78 4.32
CA VAL A 144 -5.11 8.76 5.74
C VAL A 144 -6.21 9.79 6.01
N ALA A 145 -6.10 11.01 5.48
CA ALA A 145 -7.10 12.06 5.65
C ALA A 145 -8.48 11.64 5.14
N VAL A 146 -8.55 10.94 3.99
CA VAL A 146 -9.79 10.34 3.45
C VAL A 146 -10.39 9.33 4.44
N LEU A 147 -9.57 8.39 4.94
CA LEU A 147 -10.04 7.32 5.81
C LEU A 147 -10.42 7.82 7.22
N THR A 148 -9.85 8.95 7.65
CA THR A 148 -10.10 9.52 8.98
C THR A 148 -10.91 10.81 8.95
N ALA A 149 -11.51 11.15 7.80
CA ALA A 149 -12.29 12.37 7.61
C ALA A 149 -13.38 12.55 8.67
N ARG A 150 -13.86 13.79 8.88
CA ARG A 150 -14.94 14.06 9.84
C ARG A 150 -16.17 13.19 9.56
N ILE A 151 -16.58 13.16 8.29
CA ILE A 151 -17.56 12.21 7.75
C ILE A 151 -16.74 11.15 7.02
N ALA A 152 -16.25 10.18 7.78
CA ALA A 152 -15.47 9.09 7.20
C ALA A 152 -16.41 8.16 6.41
N PRO A 153 -15.98 7.67 5.23
CA PRO A 153 -16.76 6.70 4.46
C PRO A 153 -17.00 5.39 5.23
N ILE A 154 -16.12 5.07 6.18
CA ILE A 154 -16.18 3.90 7.07
C ILE A 154 -15.86 4.40 8.50
N PRO A 155 -16.86 4.81 9.29
CA PRO A 155 -16.67 5.38 10.64
C PRO A 155 -15.88 4.46 11.59
N GLU A 156 -16.15 3.16 11.54
CA GLU A 156 -15.53 2.13 12.37
C GLU A 156 -14.02 2.03 12.08
N LEU A 157 -13.64 2.10 10.80
CA LEU A 157 -12.25 2.16 10.39
C LEU A 157 -11.55 3.38 10.97
N LYS A 158 -12.18 4.57 10.91
CA LYS A 158 -11.63 5.77 11.54
C LYS A 158 -11.40 5.58 13.03
N HIS A 159 -12.39 5.06 13.76
CA HIS A 159 -12.24 4.77 15.19
C HIS A 159 -11.06 3.81 15.45
N GLY A 160 -10.89 2.80 14.60
CA GLY A 160 -9.75 1.89 14.63
C GLY A 160 -8.41 2.56 14.44
N LEU A 161 -8.27 3.31 13.35
CA LEU A 161 -7.01 3.99 13.03
C LEU A 161 -6.66 5.07 14.06
N MET A 162 -7.65 5.65 14.73
CA MET A 162 -7.45 6.62 15.82
C MET A 162 -7.27 5.97 17.21
N GLY A 163 -7.25 4.64 17.29
CA GLY A 163 -6.98 3.90 18.52
C GLY A 163 -8.14 3.90 19.53
N THR A 164 -9.36 4.15 19.07
CA THR A 164 -10.55 4.24 19.95
C THR A 164 -11.44 2.99 19.92
N LEU A 165 -10.99 1.88 19.32
CA LEU A 165 -11.77 0.65 19.30
C LEU A 165 -11.74 -0.13 20.62
N PRO A 166 -12.79 -0.91 20.93
CA PRO A 166 -12.78 -1.86 22.04
C PRO A 166 -11.66 -2.91 21.91
N ARG A 167 -11.12 -3.38 23.04
CA ARG A 167 -10.05 -4.40 23.06
C ARG A 167 -10.39 -5.69 22.33
N SER A 168 -11.64 -6.13 22.37
CA SER A 168 -12.10 -7.35 21.68
C SER A 168 -11.95 -7.23 20.17
N GLU A 169 -12.31 -6.09 19.59
CA GLU A 169 -12.18 -5.84 18.16
C GLU A 169 -10.71 -5.71 17.74
N LEU A 170 -9.89 -5.02 18.55
CA LEU A 170 -8.44 -4.95 18.34
C LEU A 170 -7.82 -6.34 18.26
N GLN A 171 -8.21 -7.26 19.14
CA GLN A 171 -7.71 -8.63 19.12
C GLN A 171 -8.13 -9.39 17.85
N THR A 172 -9.37 -9.22 17.39
CA THR A 172 -9.84 -9.83 16.12
C THR A 172 -9.06 -9.30 14.92
N ILE A 173 -8.76 -7.99 14.89
CA ILE A 173 -7.99 -7.38 13.81
C ILE A 173 -6.52 -7.84 13.85
N GLN A 174 -5.91 -7.89 15.04
CA GLN A 174 -4.57 -8.44 15.23
C GLN A 174 -4.50 -9.90 14.75
N GLN A 175 -5.47 -10.72 15.11
CA GLN A 175 -5.57 -12.09 14.60
C GLN A 175 -5.68 -12.13 13.07
N ALA A 176 -6.39 -11.19 12.43
CA ALA A 176 -6.43 -11.12 10.98
C ALA A 176 -5.05 -10.82 10.38
N PHE A 177 -4.26 -9.92 11.00
CA PHE A 177 -2.87 -9.69 10.64
C PHE A 177 -1.98 -10.92 10.87
N ASP A 178 -2.20 -11.68 11.95
CA ASP A 178 -1.40 -12.86 12.29
C ASP A 178 -1.82 -14.12 11.50
N SER A 179 -3.00 -14.13 10.88
CA SER A 179 -3.63 -15.31 10.26
C SER A 179 -2.92 -15.89 9.03
N GLY A 180 -1.78 -15.32 8.65
CA GLY A 180 -0.85 -15.89 7.67
C GLY A 180 -0.34 -14.90 6.65
N GLU A 181 0.74 -15.25 5.97
CA GLU A 181 1.39 -14.40 4.97
C GLU A 181 1.01 -14.80 3.53
N PRO A 182 1.20 -13.93 2.53
CA PRO A 182 1.08 -14.32 1.14
C PRO A 182 2.04 -15.47 0.82
N SER A 183 1.53 -16.54 0.22
CA SER A 183 2.37 -17.67 -0.20
C SER A 183 3.45 -17.26 -1.21
N LEU A 184 4.58 -17.97 -1.29
CA LEU A 184 5.63 -17.72 -2.29
C LEU A 184 5.12 -17.73 -3.73
N ARG A 185 4.18 -18.63 -4.04
CA ARG A 185 3.49 -18.67 -5.35
C ARG A 185 2.77 -17.35 -5.62
N ARG A 186 2.12 -16.79 -4.60
CA ARG A 186 1.34 -15.55 -4.70
C ARG A 186 2.24 -14.32 -4.81
N ILE A 187 3.31 -14.24 -4.03
CA ILE A 187 4.36 -13.23 -4.16
C ILE A 187 4.92 -13.24 -5.59
N SER A 188 5.28 -14.41 -6.10
CA SER A 188 5.76 -14.57 -7.49
C SER A 188 4.73 -14.14 -8.54
N GLN A 189 3.44 -14.41 -8.30
CA GLN A 189 2.37 -14.02 -9.21
C GLN A 189 2.18 -12.50 -9.27
N THR A 190 2.20 -11.83 -8.12
CA THR A 190 2.05 -10.37 -8.00
C THR A 190 3.28 -9.65 -8.56
N ALA A 191 4.50 -10.15 -8.31
CA ALA A 191 5.73 -9.64 -8.92
C ALA A 191 5.69 -9.62 -10.47
N ARG A 192 4.97 -10.58 -11.10
CA ARG A 192 4.81 -10.60 -12.57
C ARG A 192 3.98 -9.44 -13.11
N TRP A 193 3.22 -8.73 -12.27
CA TRP A 193 2.46 -7.55 -12.68
C TRP A 193 3.36 -6.37 -13.08
N LEU A 194 4.61 -6.36 -12.60
CA LEU A 194 5.62 -5.36 -12.93
C LEU A 194 6.16 -5.51 -14.37
N ARG A 195 5.91 -6.66 -15.02
CA ARG A 195 6.40 -6.91 -16.38
C ARG A 195 5.65 -6.02 -17.36
N LYS A 196 6.37 -5.12 -18.04
CA LYS A 196 5.84 -4.39 -19.21
C LYS A 196 5.42 -5.42 -20.26
N LYS A 197 4.17 -5.39 -20.74
CA LYS A 197 3.76 -6.22 -21.88
C LYS A 197 4.63 -5.84 -23.09
N PRO A 198 5.22 -6.80 -23.81
CA PRO A 198 5.75 -6.52 -25.14
C PRO A 198 4.60 -6.03 -26.01
N GLN A 199 4.74 -4.85 -26.64
CA GLN A 199 3.90 -4.47 -27.76
C GLN A 199 4.18 -5.46 -28.88
N VAL A 200 3.39 -6.53 -28.97
CA VAL A 200 3.37 -7.36 -30.17
C VAL A 200 2.71 -6.50 -31.24
N ALA A 201 3.55 -5.89 -32.08
CA ALA A 201 3.14 -5.12 -33.23
C ALA A 201 2.09 -5.91 -34.03
N SER A 202 0.94 -5.27 -34.27
CA SER A 202 -0.09 -5.75 -35.16
C SER A 202 0.42 -5.68 -36.61
N GLN A 203 1.27 -6.63 -36.99
CA GLN A 203 1.85 -6.76 -38.33
C GLN A 203 1.07 -7.76 -39.19
N LYS A 204 -0.17 -8.10 -38.82
CA LYS A 204 -1.03 -9.04 -39.56
C LYS A 204 -2.05 -8.39 -40.50
N SER A 205 -2.08 -7.05 -40.62
CA SER A 205 -3.01 -6.35 -41.52
C SER A 205 -2.44 -5.98 -42.89
N GLN A 206 -1.17 -6.28 -43.20
CA GLN A 206 -0.60 -5.98 -44.53
C GLN A 206 -0.58 -7.16 -45.52
N LEU A 207 -1.11 -8.34 -45.17
CA LEU A 207 -1.10 -9.50 -46.07
C LEU A 207 -2.35 -9.68 -46.95
N ILE A 208 -3.32 -8.74 -46.93
CA ILE A 208 -4.59 -8.89 -47.68
C ILE A 208 -4.70 -7.92 -48.88
N ALA A 209 -3.74 -7.00 -49.08
CA ALA A 209 -3.84 -5.95 -50.11
C ALA A 209 -3.09 -6.24 -51.42
N ALA A 210 -2.77 -7.49 -51.74
CA ALA A 210 -2.10 -7.83 -53.00
C ALA A 210 -2.77 -9.02 -53.68
N THR A 211 -3.92 -8.77 -54.29
CA THR A 211 -4.46 -9.61 -55.38
C THR A 211 -4.31 -8.81 -56.68
N PRO A 212 -3.53 -9.28 -57.68
CA PRO A 212 -3.47 -8.61 -58.97
C PRO A 212 -4.72 -8.97 -59.79
N SER A 213 -5.40 -7.97 -60.35
CA SER A 213 -6.42 -8.19 -61.37
C SER A 213 -5.75 -8.35 -62.74
N VAL A 214 -6.25 -9.36 -63.47
CA VAL A 214 -5.94 -9.74 -64.86
C VAL A 214 -6.36 -8.66 -65.84
#